data_AF-A0A3C0MC18-F1
#
_entry.id   AF-A0A3C0MC18-F1
#
_cell.length_a   1.000
_cell.length_b   1.000
_cell.length_c   1.000
_cell.angle_alpha   90.00
_cell.angle_beta   90.00
_cell.angle_gamma   90.00
#
_symmetry.space_group_name_H-M   'P 1'
#
loop_
_entity.id
_entity.type
_entity.pdbx_description
1 polymer ?
#
loop_
_entity_poly.entity_id
_entity_poly.type
_entity_poly.pdbx_seq_one_letter_code
_entity_poly.pdbx_strand_id
1 'polypeptide(L)'
;MGSGIVADSRAREEFQECLLKARFLTAPVRPLTLLDTALWTRSGGLSLSEAHVQRLEESAAYFGMSFEPLAYHAVMEAAAKAAASDAQRLRFLLEADGRHWAEAAPVSVTPDVWRYIVSDQHIDAAQVHFHHKTTQRDIYDRALADATSAWGADEVVFFNRQGELAEGARSTIFLELNG
;
A
#
# COMPACT_ATOMS: atom_id res chain seq x y z
N MET A 1 -14.56 20.83 -22.65
CA MET A 1 -15.60 21.66 -21.99
C MET A 1 -16.90 21.40 -22.71
N GLY A 2 -17.78 20.58 -22.13
CA GLY A 2 -19.08 20.28 -22.70
C GLY A 2 -20.02 20.00 -21.55
N SER A 3 -20.73 21.02 -21.09
CA SER A 3 -21.82 20.90 -20.14
C SER A 3 -23.07 21.39 -20.86
N GLY A 4 -23.91 20.47 -21.32
CA GLY A 4 -25.28 20.81 -21.66
C GLY A 4 -26.01 21.09 -20.36
N ILE A 5 -26.12 22.37 -19.98
CA ILE A 5 -26.92 22.79 -18.83
C ILE A 5 -28.38 22.57 -19.23
N VAL A 6 -29.04 21.62 -18.56
CA VAL A 6 -30.49 21.42 -18.67
C VAL A 6 -31.16 22.01 -17.43
N ALA A 7 -32.44 22.35 -17.53
CA ALA A 7 -33.13 23.18 -16.54
C ALA A 7 -33.17 22.64 -15.09
N ASP A 8 -32.79 21.38 -14.88
CA ASP A 8 -32.76 20.71 -13.57
C ASP A 8 -31.34 20.49 -13.00
N SER A 9 -30.32 21.11 -13.60
CA SER A 9 -28.93 21.03 -13.13
C SER A 9 -28.76 21.62 -11.72
N ARG A 10 -28.30 20.78 -10.78
CA ARG A 10 -27.97 21.20 -9.41
C ARG A 10 -26.54 21.76 -9.37
N ALA A 11 -26.41 23.07 -9.20
CA ALA A 11 -25.14 23.79 -9.20
C ALA A 11 -24.03 23.20 -8.29
N ARG A 12 -24.39 22.58 -7.16
CA ARG A 12 -23.43 21.92 -6.26
C ARG A 12 -22.87 20.62 -6.82
N GLU A 13 -23.70 19.84 -7.52
CA GLU A 13 -23.32 18.56 -8.14
C GLU A 13 -22.45 18.83 -9.38
N GLU A 14 -22.81 19.83 -10.20
CA GLU A 14 -21.98 20.26 -11.35
C GLU A 14 -20.63 20.87 -10.93
N PHE A 15 -20.59 21.62 -9.82
CA PHE A 15 -19.34 22.15 -9.28
C PHE A 15 -18.43 21.03 -8.77
N GLN A 16 -18.99 20.01 -8.11
CA GLN A 16 -18.23 18.82 -7.70
C GLN A 16 -17.71 18.03 -8.92
N GLU A 17 -18.50 17.89 -9.98
CA GLU A 17 -18.08 17.27 -11.23
C GLU A 17 -16.96 18.07 -11.92
N CYS A 18 -17.08 19.41 -11.94
CA CYS A 18 -16.03 20.29 -12.46
C CYS A 18 -14.73 20.19 -11.65
N LEU A 19 -14.82 20.12 -10.32
CA LEU A 19 -13.65 19.91 -9.46
C LEU A 19 -13.02 18.53 -9.68
N LEU A 20 -13.83 17.49 -9.86
CA LEU A 20 -13.33 16.14 -10.17
C LEU A 20 -12.58 16.11 -11.51
N LYS A 21 -13.15 16.74 -12.55
CA LYS A 21 -12.54 16.87 -13.88
C LYS A 21 -11.28 17.73 -13.85
N ALA A 22 -11.26 18.82 -13.07
CA ALA A 22 -10.11 19.70 -12.93
C ALA A 22 -8.93 19.00 -12.23
N ARG A 23 -9.18 18.17 -11.20
CA ARG A 23 -8.12 17.40 -10.52
C ARG A 23 -7.35 16.47 -11.45
N PHE A 24 -7.99 15.94 -12.51
CA PHE A 24 -7.31 15.15 -13.53
C PHE A 24 -6.31 15.96 -14.37
N LEU A 25 -6.57 17.26 -14.56
CA LEU A 25 -5.74 18.13 -15.40
C LEU A 25 -4.57 18.79 -14.66
N THR A 26 -4.64 18.89 -13.32
CA THR A 26 -3.69 19.71 -12.54
C THR A 26 -2.85 18.93 -11.53
N ALA A 27 -3.17 17.67 -11.24
CA ALA A 27 -2.38 16.87 -10.31
C ALA A 27 -1.14 16.30 -11.01
N PRO A 28 0.08 16.44 -10.45
CA PRO A 28 1.24 15.73 -10.96
C PRO A 28 0.98 14.22 -10.86
N VAL A 29 0.91 13.55 -12.02
CA VAL A 29 0.75 12.10 -12.09
C VAL A 29 2.09 11.48 -11.69
N ARG A 30 2.23 11.11 -10.41
CA ARG A 30 3.32 10.21 -10.02
C ARG A 30 2.99 8.83 -10.61
N PRO A 31 3.94 8.17 -11.29
CA PRO A 31 3.71 6.83 -11.78
C PRO A 31 3.33 5.94 -10.59
N LEU A 32 2.22 5.22 -10.77
CA LEU A 32 1.68 4.32 -9.77
C LEU A 32 2.39 2.98 -9.92
N THR A 33 2.95 2.50 -8.82
CA THR A 33 3.55 1.15 -8.73
C THR A 33 2.83 0.40 -7.63
N LEU A 34 2.24 -0.74 -7.98
CA LEU A 34 1.73 -1.69 -6.99
C LEU A 34 2.90 -2.39 -6.32
N LEU A 35 2.72 -2.70 -5.05
CA LEU A 35 3.75 -3.28 -4.21
C LEU A 35 3.17 -4.43 -3.41
N ASP A 36 3.95 -5.50 -3.31
CA ASP A 36 3.68 -6.60 -2.40
C ASP A 36 4.92 -6.94 -1.58
N THR A 37 4.72 -7.50 -0.39
CA THR A 37 5.83 -7.95 0.47
C THR A 37 5.39 -9.20 1.20
N ALA A 38 6.15 -10.27 1.03
CA ALA A 38 5.83 -11.59 1.53
C ALA A 38 7.04 -12.25 2.19
N LEU A 39 6.77 -13.09 3.17
CA LEU A 39 7.78 -13.97 3.77
C LEU A 39 7.92 -15.21 2.90
N TRP A 40 9.14 -15.52 2.48
CA TRP A 40 9.48 -16.80 1.88
C TRP A 40 10.38 -17.60 2.81
N THR A 41 10.13 -18.90 2.93
CA THR A 41 11.02 -19.84 3.62
C THR A 41 11.32 -21.05 2.74
N ARG A 42 12.49 -21.66 2.94
CA ARG A 42 12.89 -22.85 2.17
C ARG A 42 11.96 -24.04 2.37
N SER A 43 11.42 -24.20 3.57
CA SER A 43 10.53 -25.31 3.93
C SER A 43 9.06 -25.04 3.61
N GLY A 44 8.62 -23.79 3.64
CA GLY A 44 7.22 -23.40 3.50
C GLY A 44 6.87 -22.66 2.22
N GLY A 45 7.85 -22.26 1.42
CA GLY A 45 7.62 -21.43 0.23
C GLY A 45 7.14 -20.03 0.60
N LEU A 46 6.28 -19.46 -0.25
CA LEU A 46 5.74 -18.11 -0.06
C LEU A 46 4.54 -18.14 0.91
N SER A 47 4.66 -17.44 2.03
CA SER A 47 3.60 -17.32 3.02
C SER A 47 2.39 -16.56 2.44
N LEU A 48 1.17 -17.02 2.74
CA LEU A 48 -0.09 -16.38 2.31
C LEU A 48 -0.19 -16.12 0.80
N SER A 49 0.46 -16.96 -0.01
CA SER A 49 0.59 -16.79 -1.47
C SER A 49 -0.72 -16.42 -2.18
N GLU A 50 -1.80 -17.16 -1.89
CA GLU A 50 -3.12 -16.92 -2.49
C GLU A 50 -3.69 -15.54 -2.14
N ALA A 51 -3.56 -15.12 -0.87
CA ALA A 51 -4.04 -13.81 -0.42
C ALA A 51 -3.24 -12.65 -1.05
N HIS A 52 -1.93 -12.83 -1.25
CA HIS A 52 -1.09 -11.86 -1.96
C HIS A 52 -1.53 -11.71 -3.42
N VAL A 53 -1.74 -12.82 -4.12
CA VAL A 53 -2.20 -12.86 -5.52
C VAL A 53 -3.56 -12.18 -5.63
N GLN A 54 -4.53 -12.57 -4.81
CA GLN A 54 -5.87 -11.99 -4.83
C GLN A 54 -5.84 -10.47 -4.66
N ARG A 55 -5.09 -9.97 -3.66
CA ARG A 55 -4.96 -8.52 -3.44
C ARG A 55 -4.33 -7.79 -4.63
N LEU A 56 -3.32 -8.40 -5.25
CA LEU A 56 -2.66 -7.84 -6.43
C LEU A 56 -3.59 -7.83 -7.64
N GLU A 57 -4.37 -8.89 -7.86
CA GLU A 57 -5.40 -8.96 -8.91
C GLU A 57 -6.46 -7.86 -8.73
N GLU A 58 -7.01 -7.72 -7.52
CA GLU A 58 -8.00 -6.70 -7.20
C GLU A 58 -7.44 -5.28 -7.44
N SER A 59 -6.21 -5.03 -7.01
CA SER A 59 -5.56 -3.73 -7.20
C SER A 59 -5.21 -3.47 -8.66
N ALA A 60 -4.69 -4.46 -9.38
CA ALA A 60 -4.36 -4.35 -10.79
C ALA A 60 -5.61 -4.09 -11.63
N ALA A 61 -6.70 -4.82 -11.36
CA ALA A 61 -8.00 -4.60 -12.00
C ALA A 61 -8.53 -3.18 -11.75
N TYR A 62 -8.43 -2.69 -10.50
CA TYR A 62 -8.85 -1.33 -10.15
C TYR A 62 -8.10 -0.25 -10.95
N PHE A 63 -6.78 -0.41 -11.11
CA PHE A 63 -5.95 0.57 -11.84
C PHE A 63 -5.81 0.31 -13.34
N GLY A 64 -6.43 -0.75 -13.86
CA GLY A 64 -6.30 -1.15 -15.28
C GLY A 64 -4.90 -1.65 -15.64
N MET A 65 -4.19 -2.26 -14.69
CA MET A 65 -2.85 -2.84 -14.90
C MET A 65 -2.97 -4.33 -15.26
N SER A 66 -2.07 -4.81 -16.10
CA SER A 66 -1.95 -6.25 -16.41
C SER A 66 -1.20 -6.95 -15.28
N PHE A 67 -1.82 -7.95 -14.67
CA PHE A 67 -1.20 -8.81 -13.67
C PHE A 67 -1.45 -10.28 -14.03
N GLU A 68 -0.38 -11.08 -14.02
CA GLU A 68 -0.40 -12.50 -14.35
C GLU A 68 0.15 -13.30 -13.15
N PRO A 69 -0.68 -14.09 -12.45
CA PRO A 69 -0.26 -14.83 -11.27
C PRO A 69 0.94 -15.75 -11.50
N LEU A 70 1.03 -16.38 -12.68
CA LEU A 70 2.15 -17.24 -13.03
C LEU A 70 3.47 -16.46 -13.14
N ALA A 71 3.44 -15.25 -13.72
CA ALA A 71 4.61 -14.38 -13.81
C ALA A 71 5.04 -13.89 -12.43
N TYR A 72 4.09 -13.55 -11.57
CA TYR A 72 4.34 -13.21 -10.17
C TYR A 72 5.06 -14.33 -9.41
N HIS A 73 4.56 -15.56 -9.49
CA HIS A 73 5.22 -16.69 -8.83
C HIS A 73 6.62 -16.95 -9.40
N ALA A 74 6.79 -16.88 -10.72
CA ALA A 74 8.08 -17.09 -11.35
C ALA A 74 9.13 -16.08 -10.88
N VAL A 75 8.77 -14.79 -10.79
CA VAL A 75 9.71 -13.75 -10.36
C VAL A 75 10.02 -13.83 -8.86
N MET A 76 9.03 -14.16 -8.03
CA MET A 76 9.23 -14.35 -6.59
C MET A 76 10.13 -15.55 -6.30
N GLU A 77 9.93 -16.67 -7.02
CA GLU A 77 10.79 -17.85 -6.88
C GLU A 77 12.22 -17.58 -7.38
N ALA A 78 12.38 -16.86 -8.49
CA ALA A 78 13.69 -16.45 -8.98
C ALA A 78 14.44 -15.58 -7.97
N ALA A 79 13.77 -14.59 -7.36
CA ALA A 79 14.35 -13.75 -6.32
C ALA A 79 14.75 -14.55 -5.07
N ALA A 80 13.91 -15.49 -4.63
CA ALA A 80 14.20 -16.37 -3.50
C ALA A 80 15.43 -17.25 -3.73
N LYS A 81 15.53 -17.87 -4.92
CA LYS A 81 16.66 -18.75 -5.28
C LYS A 81 17.99 -18.02 -5.42
N ALA A 82 17.96 -16.75 -5.81
CA ALA A 82 19.16 -15.94 -5.95
C ALA A 82 19.84 -15.65 -4.60
N ALA A 83 19.09 -15.70 -3.49
CA ALA A 83 19.61 -15.43 -2.16
C ALA A 83 19.83 -16.73 -1.36
N ALA A 84 20.97 -16.83 -0.69
CA ALA A 84 21.44 -18.05 -0.02
C ALA A 84 20.91 -18.26 1.41
N SER A 85 19.72 -17.74 1.73
CA SER A 85 19.14 -17.79 3.08
C SER A 85 17.86 -18.63 3.13
N ASP A 86 17.65 -19.37 4.23
CA ASP A 86 16.48 -20.22 4.44
C ASP A 86 15.18 -19.44 4.75
N ALA A 87 15.27 -18.14 5.05
CA ALA A 87 14.12 -17.26 5.25
C ALA A 87 14.41 -15.85 4.74
N GLN A 88 13.51 -15.30 3.92
CA GLN A 88 13.72 -14.03 3.23
C GLN A 88 12.42 -13.24 3.14
N ARG A 89 12.56 -11.91 3.20
CA ARG A 89 11.49 -10.99 2.81
C ARG A 89 11.62 -10.73 1.32
N LEU A 90 10.61 -11.11 0.56
CA LEU A 90 10.51 -10.80 -0.86
C LEU A 90 9.60 -9.59 -1.05
N ARG A 91 10.04 -8.64 -1.87
CA ARG A 91 9.28 -7.44 -2.23
C ARG A 91 9.03 -7.44 -3.73
N PHE A 92 7.78 -7.56 -4.15
CA PHE A 92 7.37 -7.48 -5.55
C PHE A 92 6.90 -6.08 -5.90
N LEU A 93 7.22 -5.63 -7.11
CA LEU A 93 6.75 -4.36 -7.66
C LEU A 93 6.16 -4.58 -9.06
N LEU A 94 5.03 -3.92 -9.35
CA LEU A 94 4.38 -3.90 -10.65
C LEU A 94 4.10 -2.46 -11.08
N GLU A 95 4.62 -2.07 -12.23
CA GLU A 95 4.38 -0.76 -12.84
C GLU A 95 3.22 -0.81 -13.84
N ALA A 96 2.66 0.36 -14.15
CA ALA A 96 1.49 0.50 -15.01
C ALA A 96 1.67 -0.06 -16.44
N ASP A 97 2.91 -0.15 -16.93
CA ASP A 97 3.24 -0.72 -18.24
C ASP A 97 3.44 -2.25 -18.22
N GLY A 98 3.20 -2.89 -17.07
CA GLY A 98 3.34 -4.34 -16.87
C GLY A 98 4.75 -4.78 -16.48
N ARG A 99 5.75 -3.88 -16.45
CA ARG A 99 7.08 -4.23 -15.92
C ARG A 99 6.97 -4.58 -14.45
N HIS A 100 7.62 -5.66 -14.07
CA HIS A 100 7.61 -6.17 -12.70
C HIS A 100 8.93 -6.83 -12.34
N TRP A 101 9.26 -6.81 -11.06
CA TRP A 101 10.43 -7.46 -10.49
C TRP A 101 10.21 -7.81 -9.02
N ALA A 102 11.10 -8.62 -8.46
CA ALA A 102 11.12 -8.93 -7.05
C ALA A 102 12.52 -8.77 -6.46
N GLU A 103 12.58 -8.30 -5.23
CA GLU A 103 13.81 -8.08 -4.46
C GLU A 103 13.78 -8.95 -3.20
N ALA A 104 14.90 -9.61 -2.90
CA ALA A 104 15.07 -10.39 -1.67
C ALA A 104 15.90 -9.61 -0.65
N ALA A 105 15.47 -9.64 0.61
CA ALA A 105 16.21 -9.10 1.74
C ALA A 105 16.16 -10.09 2.93
N PRO A 106 17.16 -10.08 3.83
CA PRO A 106 17.08 -10.85 5.07
C PRO A 106 15.82 -10.48 5.87
N VAL A 107 15.22 -11.48 6.52
CA VAL A 107 14.15 -11.23 7.49
C VAL A 107 14.76 -10.52 8.70
N SER A 108 14.24 -9.33 9.01
CA SER A 108 14.66 -8.60 10.21
C SER A 108 14.13 -9.30 11.45
N VAL A 109 14.94 -9.33 12.51
CA VAL A 109 14.48 -9.78 13.83
C VAL A 109 13.33 -8.87 14.27
N THR A 110 12.19 -9.47 14.56
CA THR A 110 11.03 -8.75 15.09
C THR A 110 11.09 -8.81 16.61
N PRO A 111 11.02 -7.68 17.33
CA PRO A 111 11.03 -7.71 18.79
C PRO A 111 9.70 -8.29 19.30
N ASP A 112 9.76 -8.97 20.45
CA ASP A 112 8.57 -9.51 21.12
C ASP A 112 7.63 -8.40 21.61
N VAL A 113 8.18 -7.21 21.88
CA VAL A 113 7.43 -6.02 22.31
C VAL A 113 7.78 -4.86 21.38
N TRP A 114 6.76 -4.30 20.74
CA TRP A 114 6.89 -3.15 19.86
C TRP A 114 6.57 -1.86 20.60
N ARG A 115 7.34 -0.80 20.33
CA ARG A 115 7.06 0.57 20.76
C ARG A 115 6.36 1.33 19.64
N TYR A 116 5.21 1.90 19.97
CA TYR A 116 4.38 2.65 19.03
C TYR A 116 4.36 4.14 19.37
N ILE A 117 4.33 4.97 18.34
CA ILE A 117 4.01 6.40 18.45
C ILE A 117 2.70 6.67 17.70
N VAL A 118 1.82 7.47 18.27
CA VAL A 118 0.63 7.96 17.56
C VAL A 118 1.04 9.17 16.73
N SER A 119 0.79 9.12 15.43
CA SER A 119 1.05 10.24 14.52
C SER A 119 0.12 11.41 14.84
N ASP A 120 0.63 12.63 14.68
CA ASP A 120 -0.18 13.85 14.61
C ASP A 120 -0.85 14.03 13.23
N GLN A 121 -0.41 13.26 12.23
CA GLN A 121 -0.99 13.22 10.90
C GLN A 121 -2.18 12.27 10.85
N HIS A 122 -3.20 12.68 10.10
CA HIS A 122 -4.39 11.88 9.86
C HIS A 122 -4.41 11.37 8.44
N ILE A 123 -4.73 10.08 8.28
CA ILE A 123 -4.98 9.50 6.96
C ILE A 123 -6.45 9.70 6.58
N ASP A 124 -6.72 9.68 5.28
CA ASP A 124 -8.07 9.96 4.77
C ASP A 124 -8.49 8.82 3.86
N ALA A 125 -9.38 7.96 4.35
CA ALA A 125 -9.90 6.83 3.58
C ALA A 125 -10.55 7.23 2.25
N ALA A 126 -10.85 8.51 2.00
CA ALA A 126 -11.28 8.95 0.67
C ALA A 126 -10.15 8.93 -0.37
N GLN A 127 -8.88 8.78 0.03
CA GLN A 127 -7.74 8.70 -0.88
C GLN A 127 -7.45 7.24 -1.25
N VAL A 128 -7.44 6.98 -2.55
CA VAL A 128 -7.30 5.64 -3.15
C VAL A 128 -6.04 4.89 -2.72
N HIS A 129 -4.92 5.59 -2.51
CA HIS A 129 -3.65 4.94 -2.16
C HIS A 129 -3.63 4.31 -0.75
N PHE A 130 -4.65 4.55 0.08
CA PHE A 130 -4.82 3.86 1.36
C PHE A 130 -5.58 2.54 1.24
N HIS A 131 -6.25 2.29 0.10
CA HIS A 131 -6.93 1.01 -0.16
C HIS A 131 -6.07 0.01 -0.91
N HIS A 132 -5.05 0.50 -1.61
CA HIS A 132 -4.17 -0.33 -2.43
C HIS A 132 -2.73 -0.20 -1.97
N LYS A 133 -2.03 -1.33 -1.88
CA LYS A 133 -0.62 -1.35 -1.49
C LYS A 133 0.23 -0.85 -2.65
N THR A 134 0.64 0.41 -2.57
CA THR A 134 1.42 1.10 -3.61
C THR A 134 2.75 1.60 -3.05
N THR A 135 3.59 2.16 -3.92
CA THR A 135 4.80 2.90 -3.52
C THR A 135 4.51 4.33 -3.07
N GLN A 136 3.26 4.82 -3.17
CA GLN A 136 2.87 6.16 -2.72
C GLN A 136 2.70 6.20 -1.20
N ARG A 137 3.82 6.19 -0.48
CA ARG A 137 3.87 5.98 0.97
C ARG A 137 4.60 7.08 1.74
N ASP A 138 4.80 8.24 1.13
CA ASP A 138 5.55 9.38 1.69
C ASP A 138 5.13 9.72 3.14
N ILE A 139 3.82 9.71 3.43
CA ILE A 139 3.28 10.00 4.77
C ILE A 139 3.74 8.94 5.78
N TYR A 140 3.58 7.66 5.44
CA TYR A 140 3.97 6.53 6.29
C TYR A 140 5.47 6.46 6.51
N ASP A 141 6.23 6.53 5.42
CA ASP A 141 7.67 6.29 5.44
C ASP A 141 8.40 7.43 6.17
N ARG A 142 7.96 8.68 6.00
CA ARG A 142 8.50 9.82 6.76
C ARG A 142 8.17 9.74 8.24
N ALA A 143 6.89 9.52 8.57
CA ALA A 143 6.48 9.44 9.97
C ALA A 143 7.20 8.32 10.73
N LEU A 144 7.35 7.14 10.09
CA LEU A 144 8.09 6.02 10.67
C LEU A 144 9.58 6.38 10.85
N ALA A 145 10.23 6.94 9.83
CA ALA A 145 11.62 7.35 9.92
C ALA A 145 11.87 8.37 11.04
N ASP A 146 11.01 9.39 11.14
CA ASP A 146 11.10 10.43 12.16
C ASP A 146 10.88 9.85 13.56
N ALA A 147 9.86 9.00 13.74
CA ALA A 147 9.56 8.38 15.03
C ALA A 147 10.65 7.40 15.47
N THR A 148 11.19 6.60 14.55
CA THR A 148 12.33 5.73 14.83
C THR A 148 13.57 6.55 15.22
N SER A 149 13.88 7.63 14.50
CA SER A 149 15.06 8.45 14.81
C SER A 149 14.94 9.23 16.11
N ALA A 150 13.75 9.77 16.42
CA ALA A 150 13.55 10.63 17.59
C ALA A 150 13.30 9.84 18.88
N TRP A 151 12.57 8.73 18.80
CA TRP A 151 12.05 8.00 19.96
C TRP A 151 12.41 6.50 19.97
N GLY A 152 13.10 6.03 18.92
CA GLY A 152 13.33 4.61 18.71
C GLY A 152 12.04 3.83 18.45
N ALA A 153 10.96 4.46 17.98
CA ALA A 153 9.72 3.74 17.72
C ALA A 153 9.91 2.61 16.68
N ASP A 154 9.23 1.49 16.90
CA ASP A 154 9.23 0.34 15.99
C ASP A 154 8.12 0.48 14.92
N GLU A 155 7.09 1.27 15.24
CA GLU A 155 5.95 1.57 14.37
C GLU A 155 5.26 2.88 14.73
N VAL A 156 4.51 3.42 13.77
CA VAL A 156 3.65 4.60 13.94
C VAL A 156 2.20 4.25 13.64
N VAL A 157 1.29 4.68 14.52
CA VAL A 157 -0.16 4.48 14.40
C VAL A 157 -0.82 5.76 13.89
N PHE A 158 -1.75 5.61 12.94
CA PHE A 158 -2.50 6.69 12.33
C PHE A 158 -3.97 6.61 12.69
N PHE A 159 -4.57 7.79 12.81
CA PHE A 159 -6.01 7.96 12.94
C PHE A 159 -6.56 8.55 11.64
N ASN A 160 -7.82 8.28 11.35
CA ASN A 160 -8.51 8.92 10.23
C ASN A 160 -9.00 10.33 10.62
N ARG A 161 -9.48 11.10 9.64
CA ARG A 161 -10.00 12.47 9.88
C ARG A 161 -11.20 12.55 10.83
N GLN A 162 -11.85 11.43 11.13
CA GLN A 162 -12.94 11.32 12.09
C GLN A 162 -12.45 11.04 13.52
N GLY A 163 -11.14 10.89 13.72
CA GLY A 163 -10.55 10.55 15.03
C GLY A 163 -10.70 9.07 15.37
N GLU A 164 -10.91 8.20 14.39
CA GLU A 164 -10.99 6.75 14.57
C GLU A 164 -9.62 6.11 14.28
N LEU A 165 -9.27 5.08 15.05
CA LEU A 165 -8.05 4.31 14.84
C LEU A 165 -8.10 3.65 13.47
N ALA A 166 -7.07 3.88 12.65
CA ALA A 166 -7.03 3.37 11.28
C ALA A 166 -6.03 2.21 11.15
N GLU A 167 -4.74 2.52 11.01
CA GLU A 167 -3.70 1.50 10.78
C GLU A 167 -2.33 1.99 11.25
N GLY A 168 -1.34 1.09 11.24
CA GLY A 168 0.06 1.44 11.40
C GLY A 168 0.72 1.82 10.07
N ALA A 169 1.96 2.30 10.11
CA ALA A 169 2.65 2.69 8.88
C ALA A 169 2.82 1.51 7.92
N ARG A 170 3.07 0.31 8.44
CA ARG A 170 3.24 -0.94 7.65
C ARG A 170 2.50 -2.13 8.24
N SER A 171 1.53 -1.89 9.12
CA SER A 171 0.82 -2.90 9.90
C SER A 171 -0.66 -2.57 10.04
N THR A 172 -1.48 -3.60 10.26
CA THR A 172 -2.88 -3.45 10.68
C THR A 172 -2.95 -3.59 12.19
N ILE A 173 -3.79 -2.79 12.85
CA ILE A 173 -3.89 -2.77 14.31
C ILE A 173 -5.07 -3.64 14.76
N PHE A 174 -4.79 -4.56 15.69
CA PHE A 174 -5.80 -5.38 16.37
C PHE A 174 -5.79 -5.01 17.86
N LEU A 175 -6.98 -4.80 18.43
CA LEU A 175 -7.15 -4.51 19.86
C LEU A 175 -7.99 -5.62 20.50
N GLU A 176 -7.45 -6.26 21.53
CA GLU A 176 -8.22 -7.12 22.43
C GLU A 176 -8.86 -6.24 23.49
N LEU A 177 -10.19 -6.17 23.51
CA LEU A 177 -10.95 -5.37 24.45
C LEU A 177 -11.80 -6.31 25.31
N ASN A 178 -11.52 -6.33 26.61
CA ASN A 178 -12.21 -7.16 27.62
C ASN A 178 -11.98 -8.68 27.53
N GLY A 179 -10.90 -9.14 26.89
CA GLY A 179 -10.54 -10.56 26.80
C GLY A 179 -11.24 -11.27 25.65
#